data_AF-A0A961A7M8-F1
#
_entry.id   AF-A0A961A7M8-F1
#
_cell.length_a   1.000
_cell.length_b   1.000
_cell.length_c   1.000
_cell.angle_alpha   90.00
_cell.angle_beta   90.00
_cell.angle_gamma   90.00
#
_symmetry.space_group_name_H-M   'P 1'
#
loop_
_entity.id
_entity.type
_entity.pdbx_description
1 polymer ?
#
loop_
_entity_poly.entity_id
_entity_poly.type
_entity_poly.pdbx_seq_one_letter_code
_entity_poly.pdbx_strand_id
1 'polypeptide(L)'
;MKADYGWIIFLVIGILIAVFWGQITGSVKNYKESGIDHEAVAHGAELFNDPHAWTPLENKACGMCHSADYKPGSEKITMKDYSAGNVVELKGLAKKYKSDMLTNEDALYERAMVCMTHPDRMSLRRANQKAKETKDLLAYLRSL
;
A
#
# COMPACT_ATOMS: atom_id res chain seq x y z
N MET A 1 40.84 -50.42 -8.91
CA MET A 1 40.29 -49.60 -7.82
C MET A 1 39.34 -48.60 -8.47
N LYS A 2 38.02 -48.75 -8.27
CA LYS A 2 37.05 -47.80 -8.82
C LYS A 2 37.10 -46.57 -7.91
N ALA A 3 37.67 -45.48 -8.40
CA ALA A 3 37.66 -44.21 -7.70
C ALA A 3 36.19 -43.79 -7.55
N ASP A 4 35.73 -43.72 -6.31
CA ASP A 4 34.36 -43.37 -5.97
C ASP A 4 34.24 -41.85 -6.10
N TYR A 5 33.76 -41.37 -7.25
CA TYR A 5 33.60 -39.94 -7.55
C TYR A 5 32.30 -39.36 -6.98
N GLY A 6 31.52 -40.16 -6.22
CA GLY A 6 30.25 -39.73 -5.63
C GLY A 6 30.39 -38.54 -4.68
N TRP A 7 31.50 -38.45 -3.93
CA TRP A 7 31.74 -37.35 -2.99
C TRP A 7 31.93 -36.00 -3.68
N ILE A 8 32.43 -35.98 -4.92
CA ILE A 8 32.62 -34.74 -5.70
C ILE A 8 31.26 -34.14 -6.05
N ILE A 9 30.27 -34.97 -6.38
CA ILE A 9 28.92 -34.53 -6.69
C ILE A 9 28.27 -33.87 -5.46
N PHE A 10 28.42 -34.47 -4.28
CA PHE A 10 27.93 -33.86 -3.03
C PHE A 10 28.61 -32.53 -2.72
N LEU A 11 29.91 -32.42 -2.98
CA LEU A 11 30.68 -31.20 -2.74
C LEU A 11 30.23 -30.07 -3.69
N VAL A 12 30.00 -30.37 -4.97
CA VAL A 12 29.50 -29.41 -5.96
C VAL A 12 28.07 -28.95 -5.61
N ILE A 13 27.18 -29.87 -5.23
CA ILE A 13 25.81 -29.53 -4.81
C ILE A 13 25.82 -28.66 -3.56
N GLY A 14 26.68 -28.97 -2.57
CA GLY A 14 26.83 -28.17 -1.35
C GLY A 14 27.28 -26.74 -1.61
N ILE A 15 28.24 -26.54 -2.52
CA ILE A 15 28.70 -25.20 -2.94
C ILE A 15 27.58 -24.43 -3.64
N LEU A 16 26.84 -25.07 -4.55
CA LEU A 16 25.72 -24.43 -5.25
C LEU A 16 24.61 -24.01 -4.28
N ILE A 17 24.29 -24.84 -3.28
CA ILE A 17 23.32 -24.51 -2.24
C ILE A 17 23.81 -23.32 -1.41
N ALA A 18 25.08 -23.30 -0.98
CA ALA A 18 25.63 -22.20 -0.18
C ALA A 18 25.63 -20.86 -0.94
N VAL A 19 25.98 -20.86 -2.23
CA VAL A 19 25.97 -19.65 -3.07
C VAL A 19 24.54 -19.15 -3.30
N PHE A 20 23.59 -20.04 -3.59
CA PHE A 20 22.18 -19.65 -3.77
C PHE A 20 21.53 -19.19 -2.45
N TRP A 21 21.83 -19.84 -1.33
CA TRP A 21 21.32 -19.41 -0.01
C TRP A 21 21.93 -18.09 0.45
N GLY A 22 23.21 -17.84 0.17
CA GLY A 22 23.87 -16.56 0.43
C GLY A 22 23.26 -15.40 -0.38
N GLN A 23 22.88 -15.65 -1.64
CA GLN A 23 22.17 -14.68 -2.48
C GLN A 23 20.74 -14.42 -1.99
N ILE A 24 20.00 -15.47 -1.60
CA ILE A 24 18.62 -15.33 -1.10
C ILE A 24 18.58 -14.62 0.25
N THR A 25 19.53 -14.89 1.15
CA THR A 25 19.58 -14.21 2.46
C THR A 25 20.25 -12.84 2.42
N GLY A 26 21.16 -12.58 1.48
CA GLY A 26 21.81 -11.28 1.26
C GLY A 26 20.89 -10.23 0.62
N SER A 27 19.97 -10.64 -0.25
CA SER A 27 18.91 -9.77 -0.78
C SER A 27 17.79 -9.47 0.21
N VAL A 28 17.61 -10.32 1.24
CA VAL A 28 16.60 -10.10 2.29
C VAL A 28 17.17 -9.30 3.48
N LYS A 29 18.48 -9.41 3.78
CA LYS A 29 19.11 -8.67 4.89
C LYS A 29 19.46 -7.20 4.61
N ASN A 30 19.31 -6.73 3.38
CA ASN A 30 19.57 -5.33 3.01
C ASN A 30 18.31 -4.54 2.62
N TYR A 31 17.11 -5.09 2.83
CA TYR A 31 15.90 -4.26 2.87
C TYR A 31 15.86 -3.59 4.26
N LYS A 32 16.59 -2.49 4.37
CA LYS A 32 16.52 -1.50 5.44
C LYS A 32 15.12 -1.44 6.08
N GLU A 33 15.01 -1.87 7.33
CA GLU A 33 14.07 -1.33 8.32
C GLU A 33 14.42 0.13 8.68
N SER A 34 14.84 0.95 7.71
CA SER A 34 15.19 2.35 7.92
C SER A 34 14.48 3.19 6.86
N GLY A 35 13.28 3.65 7.20
CA GLY A 35 12.55 4.64 6.39
C GLY A 35 11.04 4.49 6.38
N ILE A 36 10.48 3.36 6.81
CA ILE A 36 9.03 3.19 6.96
C ILE A 36 8.66 3.60 8.37
N ASP A 37 8.00 4.74 8.49
CA ASP A 37 7.40 5.19 9.74
C ASP A 37 6.15 4.32 10.01
N HIS A 38 6.34 3.30 10.84
CA HIS A 38 5.28 2.34 11.17
C HIS A 38 4.08 3.00 11.86
N GLU A 39 4.30 4.07 12.61
CA GLU A 39 3.22 4.84 13.24
C GLU A 39 2.43 5.59 12.18
N ALA A 40 3.11 6.27 11.25
CA ALA A 40 2.45 6.93 10.12
C ALA A 40 1.67 5.96 9.24
N VAL A 41 2.21 4.75 8.98
CA VAL A 41 1.50 3.70 8.22
C VAL A 41 0.24 3.22 8.96
N ALA A 42 0.34 2.98 10.27
CA ALA A 42 -0.80 2.53 11.07
C ALA A 42 -1.91 3.60 11.12
N HIS A 43 -1.54 4.83 11.43
CA HIS A 43 -2.50 5.95 11.46
C HIS A 43 -3.08 6.23 10.06
N GLY A 44 -2.27 6.12 9.00
CA GLY A 44 -2.74 6.21 7.62
C GLY A 44 -3.78 5.15 7.25
N ALA A 45 -3.64 3.93 7.77
CA ALA A 45 -4.62 2.85 7.56
C ALA A 45 -5.95 3.13 8.28
N GLU A 46 -5.90 3.76 9.46
CA GLU A 46 -7.09 4.23 10.17
C GLU A 46 -7.80 5.33 9.38
N LEU A 47 -7.07 6.38 8.99
CA LEU A 47 -7.58 7.49 8.17
C LEU A 47 -8.18 7.04 6.83
N PHE A 48 -7.62 5.99 6.24
CA PHE A 48 -8.13 5.42 4.99
C PHE A 48 -9.53 4.82 5.14
N ASN A 49 -9.85 4.25 6.31
CA ASN A 49 -11.12 3.58 6.56
C ASN A 49 -12.11 4.43 7.38
N ASP A 50 -11.65 5.48 8.07
CA ASP A 50 -12.49 6.34 8.88
C ASP A 50 -13.37 7.26 7.98
N PRO A 51 -14.70 7.11 8.04
CA PRO A 51 -15.62 7.93 7.25
C PRO A 51 -15.70 9.39 7.70
N HIS A 52 -15.19 9.75 8.87
CA HIS A 52 -15.21 11.11 9.41
C HIS A 52 -13.84 11.79 9.40
N ALA A 53 -12.78 11.08 9.02
CA ALA A 53 -11.42 11.59 9.01
C ALA A 53 -11.24 12.83 8.12
N TRP A 54 -11.95 12.89 6.99
CA TRP A 54 -11.77 13.91 5.94
C TRP A 54 -12.90 14.94 5.93
N THR A 55 -14.13 14.47 6.05
CA THR A 55 -15.33 15.30 6.15
C THR A 55 -16.17 14.86 7.33
N PRO A 56 -16.02 15.51 8.50
CA PRO A 56 -16.67 15.06 9.74
C PRO A 56 -18.19 14.90 9.66
N LEU A 57 -18.84 15.65 8.77
CA LEU A 57 -20.30 15.65 8.59
C LEU A 57 -20.79 14.71 7.49
N GLU A 58 -19.89 14.12 6.70
CA GLU A 58 -20.26 13.28 5.57
C GLU A 58 -19.62 11.90 5.72
N ASN A 59 -20.42 10.83 5.70
CA ASN A 59 -19.93 9.47 5.83
C ASN A 59 -19.22 9.00 4.55
N LYS A 60 -17.92 9.32 4.43
CA LYS A 60 -17.08 9.14 3.24
C LYS A 60 -15.64 8.74 3.63
N ALA A 61 -15.21 7.56 3.20
CA ALA A 61 -13.86 7.04 3.46
C ALA A 61 -13.15 6.65 2.15
N CYS A 62 -11.82 6.68 2.13
CA CYS A 62 -11.04 6.23 0.96
C CYS A 62 -11.31 4.75 0.69
N GLY A 63 -11.44 3.96 1.76
CA GLY A 63 -11.72 2.53 1.72
C GLY A 63 -13.02 2.17 1.02
N MET A 64 -14.03 3.05 1.00
CA MET A 64 -15.28 2.79 0.27
C MET A 64 -15.00 2.50 -1.21
N CYS A 65 -14.20 3.32 -1.89
CA CYS A 65 -13.88 3.11 -3.31
C CYS A 65 -12.69 2.18 -3.54
N HIS A 66 -11.88 1.88 -2.53
CA HIS A 66 -10.53 1.35 -2.72
C HIS A 66 -10.19 0.10 -1.90
N SER A 67 -11.11 -0.40 -1.09
CA SER A 67 -11.00 -1.65 -0.35
C SER A 67 -12.22 -2.52 -0.60
N ALA A 68 -12.01 -3.70 -1.20
CA ALA A 68 -13.09 -4.68 -1.41
C ALA A 68 -13.64 -5.22 -0.09
N ASP A 69 -12.84 -5.20 0.97
CA ASP A 69 -13.24 -5.64 2.31
C ASP A 69 -13.85 -4.50 3.15
N TYR A 70 -14.06 -3.31 2.57
CA TYR A 70 -14.68 -2.21 3.30
C TYR A 70 -16.11 -2.58 3.68
N LYS A 71 -16.32 -2.73 4.99
CA LYS A 71 -17.65 -2.95 5.55
C LYS A 71 -18.17 -1.62 6.06
N PRO A 72 -19.15 -1.00 5.38
CA PRO A 72 -19.78 0.18 5.93
C PRO A 72 -20.47 -0.19 7.24
N GLY A 73 -20.42 0.73 8.20
CA GLY A 73 -21.26 0.64 9.39
C GLY A 73 -22.75 0.73 9.05
N SER A 74 -23.60 0.81 10.08
CA SER A 74 -25.05 0.99 9.90
C SER A 74 -25.43 2.38 9.34
N GLU A 75 -24.47 3.29 9.20
CA GLU A 75 -24.68 4.64 8.74
C GLU A 75 -24.91 4.70 7.22
N LYS A 76 -25.76 5.63 6.79
CA LYS A 76 -26.02 5.85 5.37
C LYS A 76 -24.79 6.46 4.71
N ILE A 77 -24.18 5.72 3.79
CA ILE A 77 -23.07 6.18 2.96
C ILE A 77 -23.57 7.24 1.97
N THR A 78 -22.87 8.36 1.89
CA THR A 78 -23.25 9.48 1.00
C THR A 78 -22.44 9.51 -0.30
N MET A 79 -21.50 8.59 -0.46
CA MET A 79 -20.64 8.48 -1.65
C MET A 79 -21.36 7.78 -2.81
N LYS A 80 -21.59 8.53 -3.91
CA LYS A 80 -22.29 8.02 -5.09
C LYS A 80 -21.49 6.93 -5.82
N ASP A 81 -20.17 7.12 -5.97
CA ASP A 81 -19.29 6.17 -6.66
C ASP A 81 -19.35 4.77 -6.01
N TYR A 82 -19.35 4.72 -4.67
CA TYR A 82 -19.53 3.49 -3.90
C TYR A 82 -20.90 2.86 -4.13
N SER A 83 -21.96 3.67 -4.06
CA SER A 83 -23.34 3.21 -4.26
C SER A 83 -23.59 2.67 -5.67
N ALA A 84 -22.79 3.10 -6.65
CA ALA A 84 -22.83 2.64 -8.03
C ALA A 84 -21.95 1.38 -8.29
N GLY A 85 -21.24 0.87 -7.28
CA GLY A 85 -20.37 -0.31 -7.41
C GLY A 85 -19.03 -0.03 -8.11
N ASN A 86 -18.62 1.24 -8.23
CA ASN A 86 -17.35 1.61 -8.86
C ASN A 86 -16.19 1.49 -7.85
N VAL A 87 -15.76 0.26 -7.59
CA VAL A 87 -14.63 -0.04 -6.69
C VAL A 87 -13.35 -0.26 -7.51
N VAL A 88 -12.28 0.43 -7.14
CA VAL A 88 -10.93 0.27 -7.72
C VAL A 88 -9.97 -0.15 -6.61
N GLU A 89 -9.67 -1.44 -6.51
CA GLU A 89 -8.72 -1.94 -5.51
C GLU A 89 -7.32 -1.35 -5.69
N LEU A 90 -6.77 -0.77 -4.63
CA LEU A 90 -5.41 -0.22 -4.64
C LEU A 90 -4.33 -1.28 -4.36
N LYS A 91 -4.69 -2.38 -3.68
CA LYS A 91 -3.75 -3.44 -3.31
C LYS A 91 -3.13 -4.08 -4.56
N GLY A 92 -1.81 -4.04 -4.67
CA GLY A 92 -1.10 -4.61 -5.82
C GLY A 92 -1.30 -3.85 -7.15
N LEU A 93 -1.89 -2.65 -7.14
CA LEU A 93 -2.14 -1.84 -8.34
C LEU A 93 -0.82 -1.46 -9.04
N ALA A 94 0.22 -1.09 -8.29
CA ALA A 94 1.55 -0.83 -8.84
C ALA A 94 2.10 -2.04 -9.61
N LYS A 95 1.98 -3.24 -9.03
CA LYS A 95 2.45 -4.49 -9.64
C LYS A 95 1.61 -4.89 -10.86
N LYS A 96 0.28 -4.73 -10.78
CA LYS A 96 -0.67 -5.14 -11.83
C LYS A 96 -0.60 -4.24 -13.06
N TYR A 97 -0.46 -2.93 -12.85
CA TYR A 97 -0.48 -1.95 -13.94
C TYR A 97 0.91 -1.41 -14.32
N LYS A 98 1.98 -1.96 -13.71
CA LYS A 98 3.35 -1.41 -13.81
C LYS A 98 3.37 0.11 -13.58
N SER A 99 2.52 0.56 -12.67
CA SER A 99 2.32 1.98 -12.41
C SER A 99 3.34 2.40 -11.36
N ASP A 100 4.12 3.42 -11.70
CA ASP A 100 5.00 4.13 -10.79
C ASP A 100 4.23 5.05 -9.84
N MET A 101 2.91 5.19 -10.00
CA MET A 101 2.06 6.09 -9.22
C MET A 101 2.15 5.85 -7.71
N LEU A 102 2.24 4.60 -7.24
CA LEU A 102 2.42 4.31 -5.79
C LEU A 102 3.88 4.50 -5.34
N THR A 103 4.83 4.57 -6.26
CA THR A 103 6.27 4.73 -5.96
C THR A 103 6.76 6.17 -6.10
N ASN A 104 6.05 7.01 -6.87
CA ASN A 104 6.31 8.43 -7.05
C ASN A 104 5.42 9.23 -6.09
N GLU A 105 6.05 9.87 -5.10
CA GLU A 105 5.36 10.58 -4.02
C GLU A 105 4.51 11.75 -4.52
N ASP A 106 5.03 12.54 -5.48
CA ASP A 106 4.31 13.69 -6.03
C ASP A 106 3.09 13.23 -6.83
N ALA A 107 3.24 12.21 -7.68
CA ALA A 107 2.13 11.65 -8.45
C ALA A 107 1.06 11.02 -7.53
N LEU A 108 1.48 10.35 -6.46
CA LEU A 108 0.58 9.79 -5.46
C LEU A 108 -0.18 10.88 -4.72
N TYR A 109 0.53 11.94 -4.30
CA TYR A 109 -0.04 13.11 -3.64
C TYR A 109 -1.07 13.79 -4.54
N GLU A 110 -0.73 14.08 -5.79
CA GLU A 110 -1.65 14.69 -6.76
C GLU A 110 -2.91 13.83 -6.94
N ARG A 111 -2.76 12.51 -7.08
CA ARG A 111 -3.90 11.60 -7.25
C ARG A 111 -4.77 11.53 -6.01
N ALA A 112 -4.16 11.45 -4.83
CA ALA A 112 -4.89 11.48 -3.56
C ALA A 112 -5.66 12.80 -3.42
N MET A 113 -5.05 13.92 -3.82
CA MET A 113 -5.69 15.23 -3.78
C MET A 113 -6.88 15.36 -4.73
N VAL A 114 -6.83 14.75 -5.91
CA VAL A 114 -7.99 14.67 -6.81
C VAL A 114 -9.15 13.96 -6.11
N CYS A 115 -8.90 12.83 -5.44
CA CYS A 115 -9.95 12.12 -4.69
C CYS A 115 -10.46 12.93 -3.49
N MET A 116 -9.56 13.56 -2.73
CA MET A 116 -9.90 14.34 -1.54
C MET A 116 -10.73 15.58 -1.87
N THR A 117 -10.46 16.25 -2.99
CA THR A 117 -11.17 17.50 -3.37
C THR A 117 -12.42 17.27 -4.22
N HIS A 118 -12.61 16.07 -4.79
CA HIS A 118 -13.76 15.80 -5.64
C HIS A 118 -15.08 15.82 -4.85
N PRO A 119 -16.11 16.56 -5.31
CA PRO A 119 -17.35 16.78 -4.55
C PRO A 119 -18.15 15.49 -4.27
N ASP A 120 -18.23 14.57 -5.23
CA ASP A 120 -18.93 13.29 -5.05
C ASP A 120 -18.13 12.23 -4.27
N ARG A 121 -16.86 12.51 -3.95
CA ARG A 121 -15.99 11.61 -3.18
C ARG A 121 -15.83 12.14 -1.79
N MET A 122 -14.85 13.01 -1.55
CA MET A 122 -14.53 13.52 -0.21
C MET A 122 -14.88 14.99 -0.02
N SER A 123 -14.95 15.80 -1.08
CA SER A 123 -15.33 17.21 -1.00
C SER A 123 -14.54 18.06 0.02
N LEU A 124 -13.28 17.70 0.29
CA LEU A 124 -12.39 18.45 1.17
C LEU A 124 -12.12 19.83 0.57
N ARG A 125 -12.65 20.89 1.20
CA ARG A 125 -12.59 22.26 0.68
C ARG A 125 -11.17 22.82 0.57
N ARG A 126 -10.21 22.33 1.38
CA ARG A 126 -8.81 22.79 1.37
C ARG A 126 -7.84 21.64 1.63
N ALA A 127 -6.96 21.40 0.66
CA ALA A 127 -5.89 20.40 0.73
C ALA A 127 -5.00 20.53 1.98
N ASN A 128 -4.70 21.76 2.38
CA ASN A 128 -3.68 22.04 3.39
C ASN A 128 -4.20 21.95 4.84
N GLN A 129 -5.50 21.69 5.06
CA GLN A 129 -6.08 21.63 6.41
C GLN A 129 -5.68 20.37 7.18
N LYS A 130 -5.18 19.34 6.48
CA LYS A 130 -4.89 18.01 7.03
C LYS A 130 -3.50 17.53 6.61
N ALA A 131 -2.50 18.40 6.64
CA ALA A 131 -1.17 18.12 6.09
C ALA A 131 -0.50 16.89 6.74
N LYS A 132 -0.65 16.70 8.06
CA LYS A 132 -0.14 15.52 8.76
C LYS A 132 -0.91 14.27 8.35
N GLU A 133 -2.24 14.31 8.40
CA GLU A 133 -3.08 13.16 8.04
C GLU A 133 -2.90 12.74 6.59
N THR A 134 -2.74 13.70 5.67
CA THR A 134 -2.40 13.43 4.27
C THR A 134 -1.05 12.73 4.16
N LYS A 135 -0.04 13.16 4.92
CA LYS A 135 1.28 12.50 4.93
C LYS A 135 1.20 11.06 5.44
N ASP A 136 0.46 10.85 6.53
CA ASP A 136 0.27 9.51 7.12
C ASP A 136 -0.51 8.59 6.16
N LEU A 137 -1.57 9.11 5.52
CA LEU A 137 -2.29 8.42 4.45
C LEU A 137 -1.36 8.00 3.31
N LEU A 138 -0.48 8.88 2.84
CA LEU A 138 0.46 8.57 1.76
C LEU A 138 1.48 7.51 2.17
N ALA A 139 1.96 7.54 3.42
CA ALA A 139 2.81 6.50 3.96
C ALA A 139 2.13 5.13 3.91
N TYR A 140 0.85 5.05 4.31
CA TYR A 140 0.05 3.84 4.19
C TYR A 140 -0.13 3.40 2.72
N LEU A 141 -0.50 4.30 1.81
CA LEU A 141 -0.72 3.97 0.40
C LEU A 141 0.53 3.43 -0.30
N ARG A 142 1.73 3.91 0.08
CA ARG A 142 3.01 3.41 -0.42
C ARG A 142 3.35 2.01 0.11
N SER A 143 2.71 1.57 1.19
CA SER A 143 2.90 0.24 1.77
C SER A 143 2.02 -0.86 1.14
N LEU A 144 1.06 -0.49 0.28
CA LEU A 144 0.09 -1.39 -0.39
C LEU A 144 0.60 -2.00 -1.71
#